data_AF-A0A1I2TY13-F1
#
_entry.id   AF-A0A1I2TY13-F1
#
_cell.length_a   1.000
_cell.length_b   1.000
_cell.length_c   1.000
_cell.angle_alpha   90.00
_cell.angle_beta   90.00
_cell.angle_gamma   90.00
#
_symmetry.space_group_name_H-M   'P 1'
#
loop_
_entity.id
_entity.type
_entity.pdbx_description
1 polymer ?
#
loop_
_entity_poly.entity_id
_entity_poly.type
_entity_poly.pdbx_seq_one_letter_code
_entity_poly.pdbx_strand_id
1 'polypeptide(L)'
;MIKIETERLLLHPISDEEMQKIIDDEKNPEMQKAYSEMLQGCLDNPEDRVWFATWNMELKEQPKTIVGDLCFKGITDDGMVEIGYGLKEGYCGNGYMTEAVRAITEWALSQNKVSRVEAETDPDNLLSKRILANVGFVPTGEVGEEGPRFVLEKKITVCGKLYRIIKLLGHGKSGYSYLADQDGQNVVLKQIHHEPCDYYTFGNKIQAEKNDYERLTNAGIRAPKMLAIDEENERIVKEYVDGKTIFDLILEGTSVDQFLLQVRTMAKKAFDVGLNIDYFPTNFVIQDGLLWYVDYECNDYMAEWNFDNWGIRYWSRTPEFEEYLKSGTS
;
A
#
# COMPACT_ATOMS: atom_id res chain seq x y z
N MET A 1 -24.44 18.40 11.42
CA MET A 1 -23.35 17.54 11.93
C MET A 1 -22.89 16.68 10.76
N ILE A 2 -21.62 16.73 10.41
CA ILE A 2 -21.07 15.97 9.28
C ILE A 2 -21.10 14.49 9.63
N LYS A 3 -21.51 13.67 8.65
CA LYS A 3 -21.53 12.22 8.76
C LYS A 3 -21.04 11.63 7.45
N ILE A 4 -20.17 10.64 7.53
CA ILE A 4 -19.65 9.92 6.38
C ILE A 4 -20.15 8.48 6.47
N GLU A 5 -20.86 8.07 5.43
CA GLU A 5 -21.42 6.73 5.35
C GLU A 5 -20.53 5.83 4.50
N THR A 6 -20.27 4.65 5.03
CA THR A 6 -19.57 3.56 4.33
C THR A 6 -20.54 2.40 4.11
N GLU A 7 -20.08 1.23 3.69
CA GLU A 7 -20.95 0.05 3.54
C GLU A 7 -21.51 -0.39 4.90
N ARG A 8 -20.67 -0.43 5.93
CA ARG A 8 -20.97 -1.01 7.25
C ARG A 8 -20.85 -0.03 8.41
N LEU A 9 -20.17 1.11 8.21
CA LEU A 9 -19.90 2.11 9.26
C LEU A 9 -20.53 3.47 8.97
N LEU A 10 -20.82 4.18 10.05
CA LEU A 10 -21.15 5.60 10.08
C LEU A 10 -20.02 6.32 10.84
N LEU A 11 -19.30 7.20 10.15
CA LEU A 11 -18.23 8.01 10.75
C LEU A 11 -18.78 9.39 11.09
N HIS A 12 -18.57 9.85 12.32
CA HIS A 12 -19.05 11.17 12.75
C HIS A 12 -18.18 11.79 13.86
N PRO A 13 -17.94 13.10 13.85
CA PRO A 13 -17.18 13.79 14.88
C PRO A 13 -18.02 13.89 16.16
N ILE A 14 -17.38 13.73 17.31
CA ILE A 14 -18.03 13.85 18.62
C ILE A 14 -18.09 15.32 19.07
N SER A 15 -18.94 15.62 20.06
CA SER A 15 -19.05 16.96 20.63
C SER A 15 -17.87 17.30 21.55
N ASP A 16 -17.70 18.58 21.86
CA ASP A 16 -16.65 19.05 22.77
C ASP A 16 -16.87 18.45 24.18
N GLU A 17 -18.13 18.30 24.61
CA GLU A 17 -18.48 17.63 25.87
C GLU A 17 -18.13 16.13 25.86
N GLU A 18 -18.30 15.46 24.72
CA GLU A 18 -17.91 14.05 24.57
C GLU A 18 -16.39 13.90 24.58
N MET A 19 -15.64 14.80 23.93
CA MET A 19 -14.16 14.83 24.01
C MET A 19 -13.69 15.08 25.45
N GLN A 20 -14.29 16.04 26.16
CA GLN A 20 -13.95 16.31 27.56
C GLN A 20 -14.14 15.06 28.44
N LYS A 21 -15.21 14.31 28.20
CA LYS A 21 -15.44 13.05 28.91
C LYS A 21 -14.35 11.99 28.63
N ILE A 22 -13.88 11.89 27.38
CA ILE A 22 -12.76 10.99 27.04
C ILE A 22 -11.50 11.40 27.81
N ILE A 23 -11.20 12.69 27.89
CA ILE A 23 -10.05 13.22 28.63
C ILE A 23 -10.16 12.90 30.13
N ASP A 24 -11.35 13.08 30.71
CA ASP A 24 -11.59 12.83 32.14
C ASP A 24 -11.46 11.34 32.49
N ASP A 25 -11.83 10.44 31.58
CA ASP A 25 -11.78 8.98 31.75
C ASP A 25 -10.39 8.37 31.42
N GLU A 26 -9.53 9.10 30.69
CA GLU A 26 -8.20 8.64 30.26
C GLU A 26 -7.21 8.58 31.44
N LYS A 27 -6.49 7.46 31.53
CA LYS A 27 -5.55 7.17 32.63
C LYS A 27 -4.09 7.31 32.21
N ASN A 28 -3.80 7.18 30.92
CA ASN A 28 -2.46 7.40 30.40
C ASN A 28 -2.24 8.94 30.27
N PRO A 29 -1.27 9.52 31.01
CA PRO A 29 -1.03 10.96 30.97
C PRO A 29 -0.64 11.49 29.57
N GLU A 30 0.06 10.69 28.77
CA GLU A 30 0.45 11.08 27.40
C GLU A 30 -0.77 11.15 26.48
N MET A 31 -1.65 10.13 26.55
CA MET A 31 -2.90 10.12 25.79
C MET A 31 -3.86 11.21 26.25
N GLN A 32 -3.96 11.44 27.57
CA GLN A 32 -4.78 12.51 28.13
C GLN A 32 -4.32 13.87 27.62
N LYS A 33 -2.99 14.10 27.56
CA LYS A 33 -2.40 15.31 26.98
C LYS A 33 -2.77 15.45 25.51
N ALA A 34 -2.60 14.39 24.71
CA ALA A 34 -2.92 14.40 23.29
C ALA A 34 -4.40 14.75 23.04
N TYR A 35 -5.34 14.11 23.76
CA TYR A 35 -6.77 14.44 23.64
C TYR A 35 -7.09 15.87 24.11
N SER A 36 -6.38 16.37 25.12
CA SER A 36 -6.54 17.76 25.59
C SER A 36 -6.10 18.76 24.53
N GLU A 37 -4.98 18.50 23.85
CA GLU A 37 -4.50 19.32 22.73
C GLU A 37 -5.47 19.31 21.55
N MET A 38 -6.04 18.15 21.23
CA MET A 38 -7.08 18.03 20.22
C MET A 38 -8.33 18.85 20.57
N LEU A 39 -8.83 18.74 21.80
CA LEU A 39 -9.99 19.52 22.25
C LEU A 39 -9.68 21.03 22.22
N GLN A 40 -8.49 21.44 22.65
CA GLN A 40 -8.07 22.84 22.55
C GLN A 40 -8.07 23.30 21.09
N GLY A 41 -7.60 22.48 20.16
CA GLY A 41 -7.66 22.74 18.72
C GLY A 41 -9.09 22.95 18.20
N CYS A 42 -10.06 22.17 18.67
CA CYS A 42 -11.49 22.37 18.37
C CYS A 42 -12.00 23.74 18.85
N LEU A 43 -11.63 24.12 20.07
CA LEU A 43 -12.07 25.37 20.71
C LEU A 43 -11.44 26.60 20.06
N ASP A 44 -10.17 26.51 19.69
CA ASP A 44 -9.42 27.58 19.02
C ASP A 44 -9.87 27.76 17.56
N ASN A 45 -10.40 26.69 16.93
CA ASN A 45 -10.80 26.69 15.53
C ASN A 45 -12.25 26.19 15.31
N PRO A 46 -13.30 26.90 15.77
CA PRO A 46 -14.67 26.39 15.76
C PRO A 46 -15.21 26.02 14.36
N GLU A 47 -14.85 26.79 13.33
CA GLU A 47 -15.27 26.55 11.93
C GLU A 47 -14.54 25.35 11.30
N ASP A 48 -13.37 25.00 11.84
CA ASP A 48 -12.47 23.95 11.37
C ASP A 48 -12.37 22.77 12.34
N ARG A 49 -13.21 22.74 13.39
CA ARG A 49 -13.15 21.74 14.48
C ARG A 49 -13.11 20.29 14.02
N VAL A 50 -13.68 20.01 12.84
CA VAL A 50 -13.66 18.67 12.23
C VAL A 50 -12.26 18.11 11.97
N TRP A 51 -11.26 18.98 11.84
CA TRP A 51 -9.85 18.62 11.68
C TRP A 51 -9.12 18.42 13.00
N PHE A 52 -9.78 18.62 14.13
CA PHE A 52 -9.20 18.47 15.47
C PHE A 52 -10.00 17.47 16.32
N ALA A 53 -11.29 17.29 16.00
CA ALA A 53 -12.18 16.44 16.75
C ALA A 53 -11.84 14.95 16.60
N THR A 54 -12.12 14.19 17.65
CA THR A 54 -12.24 12.72 17.55
C THR A 54 -13.51 12.37 16.77
N TRP A 55 -13.42 11.35 15.94
CA TRP A 55 -14.53 10.80 15.16
C TRP A 55 -14.78 9.36 15.58
N ASN A 56 -16.04 9.06 15.82
CA ASN A 56 -16.51 7.72 16.12
C ASN A 56 -16.66 6.88 14.85
N MET A 57 -16.32 5.60 14.93
CA MET A 57 -16.71 4.56 13.98
C MET A 57 -17.90 3.78 14.55
N GLU A 58 -19.10 4.05 14.07
CA GLU A 58 -20.33 3.40 14.53
C GLU A 58 -20.80 2.33 13.55
N LEU A 59 -21.19 1.15 14.04
CA LEU A 59 -21.78 0.10 13.19
C LEU A 59 -23.20 0.48 12.74
N LYS A 60 -23.46 0.35 11.43
CA LYS A 60 -24.79 0.56 10.85
C LYS A 60 -25.78 -0.52 11.27
N GLU A 61 -25.33 -1.77 11.36
CA GLU A 61 -26.18 -2.91 11.74
C GLU A 61 -26.58 -2.90 13.22
N GLN A 62 -25.77 -2.24 14.07
CA GLN A 62 -26.01 -2.12 15.49
C GLN A 62 -25.77 -0.67 15.94
N PRO A 63 -26.77 0.21 15.77
CA PRO A 63 -26.63 1.63 16.12
C PRO A 63 -26.18 1.83 17.57
N LYS A 64 -25.36 2.85 17.78
CA LYS A 64 -24.65 3.20 19.02
C LYS A 64 -23.50 2.26 19.42
N THR A 65 -23.23 1.20 18.66
CA THR A 65 -22.02 0.39 18.87
C THR A 65 -20.82 1.06 18.21
N ILE A 66 -19.98 1.70 19.03
CA ILE A 66 -18.72 2.30 18.59
C ILE A 66 -17.62 1.23 18.58
N VAL A 67 -17.05 0.95 17.41
CA VAL A 67 -16.06 -0.12 17.21
C VAL A 67 -14.61 0.38 17.19
N GLY A 68 -14.44 1.69 17.09
CA GLY A 68 -13.15 2.35 17.07
C GLY A 68 -13.34 3.84 16.85
N ASP A 69 -12.22 4.51 16.65
CA ASP A 69 -12.15 5.95 16.49
C ASP A 69 -11.06 6.32 15.47
N LEU A 70 -11.22 7.52 14.92
CA LEU A 70 -10.23 8.18 14.10
C LEU A 70 -10.16 9.64 14.50
N CYS A 71 -9.06 10.30 14.20
CA CYS A 71 -8.92 11.72 14.42
C CYS A 71 -8.13 12.37 13.29
N PHE A 72 -8.30 13.68 13.19
CA PHE A 72 -7.34 14.54 12.51
C PHE A 72 -6.54 15.29 13.57
N LYS A 73 -5.24 15.46 13.36
CA LYS A 73 -4.33 16.19 14.27
C LYS A 73 -4.15 17.66 13.86
N GLY A 74 -5.19 18.25 13.28
CA GLY A 74 -5.22 19.62 12.77
C GLY A 74 -5.12 19.69 11.24
N ILE A 75 -5.16 20.93 10.75
CA ILE A 75 -4.91 21.30 9.36
C ILE A 75 -3.87 22.41 9.31
N THR A 76 -2.89 22.29 8.42
CA THR A 76 -1.84 23.30 8.21
C THR A 76 -2.21 24.29 7.10
N ASP A 77 -1.50 25.42 7.04
CA ASP A 77 -1.74 26.47 6.02
C ASP A 77 -1.53 25.98 4.58
N ASP A 78 -0.68 24.97 4.35
CA ASP A 78 -0.47 24.32 3.05
C ASP A 78 -1.48 23.19 2.77
N GLY A 79 -2.47 23.01 3.64
CA GLY A 79 -3.59 22.09 3.47
C GLY A 79 -3.27 20.63 3.79
N MET A 80 -2.23 20.36 4.58
CA MET A 80 -1.97 19.02 5.09
C MET A 80 -2.86 18.75 6.30
N VAL A 81 -3.41 17.54 6.36
CA VAL A 81 -4.07 17.01 7.56
C VAL A 81 -3.44 15.70 7.94
N GLU A 82 -3.11 15.49 9.21
CA GLU A 82 -2.60 14.21 9.69
C GLU A 82 -3.73 13.40 10.33
N ILE A 83 -3.80 12.09 10.06
CA ILE A 83 -4.80 11.20 10.66
C ILE A 83 -4.18 10.24 11.68
N GLY A 84 -4.94 9.98 12.75
CA GLY A 84 -4.73 8.86 13.67
C GLY A 84 -5.97 7.97 13.68
N TYR A 85 -5.81 6.68 13.96
CA TYR A 85 -6.95 5.76 14.05
C TYR A 85 -6.67 4.53 14.91
N GLY A 86 -7.71 4.03 15.56
CA GLY A 86 -7.66 2.86 16.43
C GLY A 86 -8.94 2.03 16.34
N LEU A 87 -8.82 0.71 16.44
CA LEU A 87 -9.95 -0.21 16.47
C LEU A 87 -9.96 -0.98 17.79
N LYS A 88 -11.13 -1.21 18.36
CA LYS A 88 -11.28 -2.06 19.55
C LYS A 88 -10.98 -3.52 19.18
N GLU A 89 -10.29 -4.22 20.08
CA GLU A 89 -9.73 -5.56 19.86
C GLU A 89 -10.73 -6.56 19.24
N GLY A 90 -11.98 -6.57 19.70
CA GLY A 90 -13.04 -7.48 19.21
C GLY A 90 -13.50 -7.23 17.77
N TYR A 91 -13.05 -6.16 17.11
CA TYR A 91 -13.45 -5.79 15.76
C TYR A 91 -12.31 -5.86 14.74
N CYS A 92 -11.08 -6.15 15.18
CA CYS A 92 -9.90 -6.34 14.33
C CYS A 92 -10.10 -7.49 13.33
N GLY A 93 -9.42 -7.42 12.17
CA GLY A 93 -9.46 -8.47 11.15
C GLY A 93 -10.70 -8.51 10.25
N ASN A 94 -11.70 -7.64 10.47
CA ASN A 94 -12.95 -7.62 9.68
C ASN A 94 -12.97 -6.57 8.54
N GLY A 95 -11.84 -5.90 8.30
CA GLY A 95 -11.70 -4.86 7.27
C GLY A 95 -12.32 -3.50 7.61
N TYR A 96 -12.90 -3.32 8.80
CA TYR A 96 -13.53 -2.06 9.22
C TYR A 96 -12.58 -0.87 9.18
N MET A 97 -11.33 -1.05 9.62
CA MET A 97 -10.36 0.06 9.64
C MET A 97 -10.01 0.53 8.21
N THR A 98 -9.74 -0.40 7.29
CA THR A 98 -9.47 -0.05 5.88
C THR A 98 -10.66 0.68 5.24
N GLU A 99 -11.87 0.26 5.55
CA GLU A 99 -13.11 0.91 5.09
C GLU A 99 -13.24 2.33 5.65
N ALA A 100 -13.01 2.52 6.95
CA ALA A 100 -13.08 3.81 7.61
C ALA A 100 -12.00 4.78 7.10
N VAL A 101 -10.74 4.34 7.06
CA VAL A 101 -9.60 5.15 6.60
C VAL A 101 -9.78 5.55 5.13
N ARG A 102 -10.28 4.66 4.26
CA ARG A 102 -10.60 5.02 2.88
C ARG A 102 -11.64 6.13 2.81
N ALA A 103 -12.77 5.96 3.49
CA ALA A 103 -13.88 6.91 3.39
C ALA A 103 -13.53 8.28 3.98
N ILE A 104 -12.84 8.32 5.12
CA ILE A 104 -12.47 9.58 5.77
C ILE A 104 -11.43 10.36 4.95
N THR A 105 -10.49 9.67 4.32
CA THR A 105 -9.44 10.32 3.52
C THR A 105 -9.97 10.78 2.15
N GLU A 106 -10.87 10.02 1.54
CA GLU A 106 -11.62 10.47 0.35
C GLU A 106 -12.44 11.72 0.66
N TRP A 107 -13.14 11.74 1.80
CA TRP A 107 -13.85 12.93 2.25
C TRP A 107 -12.89 14.10 2.49
N ALA A 108 -11.76 13.87 3.15
CA ALA A 108 -10.78 14.91 3.44
C ALA A 108 -10.25 15.55 2.16
N LEU A 109 -9.77 14.74 1.21
CA LEU A 109 -9.23 15.19 -0.09
C LEU A 109 -10.28 15.80 -1.03
N SER A 110 -11.57 15.61 -0.73
CA SER A 110 -12.67 16.28 -1.43
C SER A 110 -12.87 17.74 -0.96
N GLN A 111 -12.35 18.11 0.22
CA GLN A 111 -12.43 19.47 0.73
C GLN A 111 -11.40 20.37 0.03
N ASN A 112 -11.81 21.57 -0.38
CA ASN A 112 -10.95 22.50 -1.13
C ASN A 112 -9.68 22.95 -0.36
N LYS A 113 -9.72 22.92 0.97
CA LYS A 113 -8.61 23.31 1.85
C LYS A 113 -7.57 22.21 2.06
N VAL A 114 -7.86 20.97 1.68
CA VAL A 114 -6.97 19.83 1.89
C VAL A 114 -6.24 19.50 0.60
N SER A 115 -4.91 19.52 0.66
CA SER A 115 -4.02 19.16 -0.44
C SER A 115 -3.55 17.70 -0.34
N ARG A 116 -3.28 17.23 0.89
CA ARG A 116 -2.80 15.87 1.19
C ARG A 116 -3.22 15.43 2.59
N VAL A 117 -3.25 14.12 2.80
CA VAL A 117 -3.43 13.51 4.12
C VAL A 117 -2.14 12.79 4.50
N GLU A 118 -1.67 12.96 5.73
CA GLU A 118 -0.51 12.26 6.27
C GLU A 118 -0.94 11.32 7.40
N ALA A 119 -0.12 10.29 7.64
CA ALA A 119 -0.29 9.38 8.76
C ALA A 119 1.09 8.92 9.23
N GLU A 120 1.26 8.77 10.53
CA GLU A 120 2.40 8.10 11.13
C GLU A 120 1.95 6.78 11.75
N THR A 121 2.88 5.82 11.82
CA THR A 121 2.62 4.59 12.53
C THR A 121 3.93 3.98 13.02
N ASP A 122 3.86 3.27 14.15
CA ASP A 122 5.00 2.53 14.70
C ASP A 122 5.66 1.64 13.62
N PRO A 123 7.00 1.60 13.52
CA PRO A 123 7.72 0.77 12.56
C PRO A 123 7.28 -0.71 12.54
N ASP A 124 6.87 -1.26 13.69
CA ASP A 124 6.49 -2.67 13.84
C ASP A 124 4.98 -2.90 13.60
N ASN A 125 4.20 -1.83 13.38
CA ASN A 125 2.76 -1.92 13.14
C ASN A 125 2.45 -2.27 11.67
N LEU A 126 2.75 -3.51 11.30
CA LEU A 126 2.52 -4.05 9.95
C LEU A 126 1.05 -3.95 9.50
N LEU A 127 0.10 -4.07 10.44
CA LEU A 127 -1.32 -3.95 10.14
C LEU A 127 -1.68 -2.54 9.67
N SER A 128 -1.21 -1.51 10.38
CA SER A 128 -1.45 -0.11 10.00
C SER A 128 -0.78 0.22 8.67
N LYS A 129 0.49 -0.18 8.48
CA LYS A 129 1.20 0.00 7.20
C LYS A 129 0.44 -0.61 6.03
N ARG A 130 -0.12 -1.81 6.21
CA ARG A 130 -0.94 -2.48 5.19
C ARG A 130 -2.25 -1.73 4.93
N ILE A 131 -2.91 -1.20 5.95
CA ILE A 131 -4.11 -0.37 5.81
C ILE A 131 -3.79 0.89 4.99
N LEU A 132 -2.75 1.64 5.37
CA LEU A 132 -2.31 2.85 4.68
C LEU A 132 -2.01 2.57 3.20
N ALA A 133 -1.19 1.56 2.94
CA ALA A 133 -0.85 1.15 1.57
C ALA A 133 -2.12 0.79 0.78
N ASN A 134 -3.03 -0.01 1.34
CA ASN A 134 -4.29 -0.40 0.68
C ASN A 134 -5.20 0.79 0.34
N VAL A 135 -5.19 1.84 1.16
CA VAL A 135 -5.93 3.09 0.91
C VAL A 135 -5.24 3.95 -0.15
N GLY A 136 -3.94 3.74 -0.39
CA GLY A 136 -3.15 4.43 -1.41
C GLY A 136 -2.10 5.39 -0.85
N PHE A 137 -1.91 5.40 0.47
CA PHE A 137 -0.81 6.15 1.08
C PHE A 137 0.52 5.59 0.60
N VAL A 138 1.47 6.48 0.33
CA VAL A 138 2.85 6.17 -0.03
C VAL A 138 3.80 6.57 1.09
N PRO A 139 4.85 5.80 1.38
CA PRO A 139 5.90 6.25 2.29
C PRO A 139 6.55 7.55 1.79
N THR A 140 6.82 8.47 2.70
CA THR A 140 7.53 9.73 2.42
C THR A 140 9.06 9.57 2.46
N GLY A 141 9.54 8.54 3.16
CA GLY A 141 10.96 8.38 3.50
C GLY A 141 11.37 9.09 4.80
N GLU A 142 10.48 9.91 5.36
CA GLU A 142 10.70 10.60 6.64
C GLU A 142 10.22 9.74 7.82
N VAL A 143 10.82 9.98 8.99
CA VAL A 143 10.44 9.36 10.26
C VAL A 143 10.13 10.48 11.22
N GLY A 144 8.90 10.53 11.74
CA GLY A 144 8.50 11.47 12.78
C GLY A 144 8.56 10.85 14.17
N GLU A 145 7.71 11.34 15.07
CA GLU A 145 7.73 10.96 16.48
C GLU A 145 7.20 9.54 16.71
N GLU A 146 6.16 9.15 15.98
CA GLU A 146 5.51 7.84 16.12
C GLU A 146 6.13 6.78 15.20
N GLY A 147 6.81 7.19 14.12
CA GLY A 147 7.47 6.28 13.20
C GLY A 147 7.52 6.78 11.75
N PRO A 148 7.63 5.87 10.76
CA PRO A 148 7.64 6.24 9.35
C PRO A 148 6.38 7.01 8.95
N ARG A 149 6.58 8.09 8.19
CA ARG A 149 5.50 8.96 7.72
C ARG A 149 5.03 8.53 6.33
N PHE A 150 3.72 8.49 6.17
CA PHE A 150 3.03 8.15 4.93
C PHE A 150 2.17 9.31 4.47
N VAL A 151 2.02 9.48 3.16
CA VAL A 151 1.23 10.54 2.56
C VAL A 151 0.25 9.98 1.53
N LEU A 152 -0.98 10.46 1.56
CA LEU A 152 -1.98 10.26 0.53
C LEU A 152 -2.26 11.61 -0.12
N GLU A 153 -1.74 11.78 -1.33
CA GLU A 153 -2.00 12.96 -2.14
C GLU A 153 -3.15 12.71 -3.12
N LYS A 154 -3.91 13.76 -3.43
CA LYS A 154 -4.93 13.70 -4.48
C LYS A 154 -4.34 13.30 -5.83
N LYS A 155 -3.09 13.69 -6.08
CA LYS A 155 -2.27 13.34 -7.23
C LYS A 155 -0.81 13.36 -6.81
N ILE A 156 -0.05 12.34 -7.20
CA ILE A 156 1.39 12.24 -7.01
C ILE A 156 2.08 12.78 -8.27
N THR A 157 3.16 13.53 -8.08
CA THR A 157 4.00 13.98 -9.19
C THR A 157 5.16 13.01 -9.40
N VAL A 158 5.40 12.61 -10.66
CA VAL A 158 6.60 11.87 -11.09
C VAL A 158 7.16 12.58 -12.31
N CYS A 159 8.41 13.06 -12.26
CA CYS A 159 9.06 13.79 -13.36
C CYS A 159 8.20 14.96 -13.90
N GLY A 160 7.52 15.69 -13.02
CA GLY A 160 6.65 16.81 -13.38
C GLY A 160 5.28 16.44 -13.96
N LYS A 161 4.94 15.15 -14.06
CA LYS A 161 3.61 14.67 -14.48
C LYS A 161 2.79 14.22 -13.29
N LEU A 162 1.48 14.50 -13.31
CA LEU A 162 0.56 14.16 -12.24
C LEU A 162 -0.11 12.79 -12.47
N TYR A 163 -0.16 11.98 -11.42
CA TYR A 163 -0.74 10.64 -11.39
C TYR A 163 -1.74 10.55 -10.25
N ARG A 164 -2.95 10.04 -10.49
CA ARG A 164 -3.93 9.77 -9.44
C ARG A 164 -3.81 8.32 -8.98
N ILE A 165 -3.50 8.09 -7.71
CA ILE A 165 -3.48 6.72 -7.14
C ILE A 165 -4.91 6.16 -7.12
N ILE A 166 -5.08 4.93 -7.59
CA ILE A 166 -6.34 4.19 -7.59
C ILE A 166 -6.37 3.18 -6.43
N LYS A 167 -5.37 2.29 -6.35
CA LYS A 167 -5.27 1.25 -5.32
C LYS A 167 -3.87 0.66 -5.23
N LEU A 168 -3.54 0.00 -4.12
CA LEU A 168 -2.37 -0.88 -4.03
C LEU A 168 -2.55 -2.12 -4.91
N LEU A 169 -1.49 -2.52 -5.60
CA LEU A 169 -1.38 -3.79 -6.32
C LEU A 169 -0.59 -4.82 -5.51
N GLY A 170 0.43 -4.39 -4.77
CA GLY A 170 1.22 -5.25 -3.89
C GLY A 170 2.40 -4.49 -3.30
N HIS A 171 3.08 -5.11 -2.33
CA HIS A 171 4.33 -4.62 -1.77
C HIS A 171 5.37 -5.74 -1.76
N GLY A 172 6.62 -5.38 -2.01
CA GLY A 172 7.76 -6.30 -1.98
C GLY A 172 8.90 -5.69 -1.19
N LYS A 173 10.06 -6.36 -1.14
CA LYS A 173 11.26 -5.91 -0.41
C LYS A 173 11.78 -4.54 -0.87
N SER A 174 11.46 -4.17 -2.11
CA SER A 174 11.98 -2.98 -2.77
C SER A 174 11.01 -1.80 -2.80
N GLY A 175 9.72 -1.99 -2.52
CA GLY A 175 8.74 -0.93 -2.78
C GLY A 175 7.28 -1.35 -2.68
N TYR A 176 6.43 -0.34 -2.62
CA TYR A 176 4.98 -0.47 -2.80
C TYR A 176 4.61 -0.16 -4.24
N SER A 177 3.77 -1.01 -4.86
CA SER A 177 3.30 -0.84 -6.22
C SER A 177 1.81 -0.50 -6.23
N TYR A 178 1.46 0.62 -6.85
CA TYR A 178 0.10 1.14 -6.92
C TYR A 178 -0.38 1.18 -8.37
N LEU A 179 -1.65 0.85 -8.57
CA LEU A 179 -2.37 1.21 -9.78
C LEU A 179 -2.63 2.71 -9.74
N ALA A 180 -2.22 3.43 -10.77
CA ALA A 180 -2.43 4.86 -10.91
C ALA A 180 -3.00 5.21 -12.29
N ASP A 181 -3.72 6.32 -12.34
CA ASP A 181 -4.30 6.89 -13.55
C ASP A 181 -3.50 8.14 -13.95
N GLN A 182 -3.05 8.15 -15.20
CA GLN A 182 -2.45 9.31 -15.85
C GLN A 182 -3.31 9.66 -17.07
N ASP A 183 -4.12 10.71 -16.94
CA ASP A 183 -4.96 11.24 -18.03
C ASP A 183 -5.87 10.19 -18.71
N GLY A 184 -6.42 9.24 -17.93
CA GLY A 184 -7.28 8.17 -18.42
C GLY A 184 -6.54 6.88 -18.78
N GLN A 185 -5.21 6.85 -18.65
CA GLN A 185 -4.39 5.66 -18.86
C GLN A 185 -3.91 5.07 -17.53
N ASN A 186 -4.19 3.78 -17.33
CA ASN A 186 -3.69 3.05 -16.16
C ASN A 186 -2.19 2.73 -16.30
N VAL A 187 -1.45 2.96 -15.22
CA VAL A 187 -0.03 2.66 -15.06
C VAL A 187 0.24 2.06 -13.69
N VAL A 188 1.43 1.49 -13.49
CA VAL A 188 1.91 1.10 -12.17
C VAL A 188 2.87 2.18 -11.68
N LEU A 189 2.56 2.81 -10.54
CA LEU A 189 3.48 3.69 -9.81
C LEU A 189 4.10 2.89 -8.67
N LYS A 190 5.42 2.73 -8.68
CA LYS A 190 6.17 2.07 -7.60
C LYS A 190 6.90 3.12 -6.77
N GLN A 191 6.60 3.19 -5.49
CA GLN A 191 7.35 3.97 -4.50
C GLN A 191 8.37 3.05 -3.83
N ILE A 192 9.64 3.40 -3.93
CA ILE A 192 10.71 2.68 -3.22
C ILE A 192 10.64 3.05 -1.72
N HIS A 193 10.89 2.07 -0.85
CA HIS A 193 11.02 2.29 0.60
C HIS A 193 12.35 1.71 1.11
N HIS A 194 12.85 2.22 2.24
CA HIS A 194 14.10 1.80 2.89
C HIS A 194 13.85 1.14 4.24
N GLU A 195 12.77 0.35 4.36
CA GLU A 195 12.51 -0.37 5.61
C GLU A 195 13.73 -1.25 5.97
N PRO A 196 14.19 -1.22 7.24
CA PRO A 196 15.36 -1.96 7.66
C PRO A 196 15.16 -3.45 7.40
N CYS A 197 16.14 -4.07 6.73
CA CYS A 197 16.18 -5.50 6.49
C CYS A 197 17.51 -6.02 7.04
N ASP A 198 17.45 -6.98 7.96
CA ASP A 198 18.57 -7.46 8.79
C ASP A 198 19.80 -8.01 8.03
N TYR A 199 19.75 -8.11 6.70
CA TYR A 199 20.75 -8.82 5.90
C TYR A 199 21.37 -8.03 4.74
N TYR A 200 21.00 -6.75 4.50
CA TYR A 200 21.52 -5.99 3.36
C TYR A 200 21.92 -4.55 3.70
N THR A 201 23.11 -4.15 3.23
CA THR A 201 23.50 -2.74 3.09
C THR A 201 22.82 -2.20 1.84
N PHE A 202 21.81 -1.35 2.00
CA PHE A 202 21.07 -0.80 0.86
C PHE A 202 21.99 0.08 0.01
N GLY A 203 22.39 -0.43 -1.16
CA GLY A 203 22.77 0.41 -2.28
C GLY A 203 21.57 1.21 -2.78
N ASN A 204 21.80 2.10 -3.75
CA ASN A 204 20.74 2.87 -4.39
C ASN A 204 19.71 1.92 -5.06
N LYS A 205 18.55 1.70 -4.40
CA LYS A 205 17.50 0.75 -4.83
C LYS A 205 16.90 1.13 -6.18
N ILE A 206 16.74 2.41 -6.46
CA ILE A 206 16.21 2.87 -7.75
C ILE A 206 17.20 2.56 -8.90
N GLN A 207 18.51 2.65 -8.63
CA GLN A 207 19.54 2.23 -9.58
C GLN A 207 19.57 0.70 -9.78
N ALA A 208 19.31 -0.08 -8.73
CA ALA A 208 19.20 -1.54 -8.84
C ALA A 208 18.02 -1.95 -9.75
N GLU A 209 16.82 -1.39 -9.53
CA GLU A 209 15.65 -1.62 -10.41
C GLU A 209 15.92 -1.22 -11.85
N LYS A 210 16.62 -0.11 -12.08
CA LYS A 210 17.02 0.34 -13.42
C LYS A 210 17.96 -0.66 -14.09
N ASN A 211 18.99 -1.12 -13.38
CA ASN A 211 19.94 -2.10 -13.89
C ASN A 211 19.25 -3.43 -14.22
N ASP A 212 18.38 -3.91 -13.35
CA ASP A 212 17.66 -5.17 -13.55
C ASP A 212 16.67 -5.08 -14.71
N TYR A 213 15.95 -3.96 -14.84
CA TYR A 213 15.11 -3.70 -16.01
C TYR A 213 15.91 -3.76 -17.33
N GLU A 214 17.11 -3.16 -17.37
CA GLU A 214 17.99 -3.22 -18.55
C GLU A 214 18.46 -4.65 -18.84
N ARG A 215 18.88 -5.40 -17.81
CA ARG A 215 19.31 -6.81 -17.93
C ARG A 215 18.18 -7.69 -18.46
N LEU A 216 16.97 -7.55 -17.91
CA LEU A 216 15.76 -8.27 -18.34
C LEU A 216 15.40 -7.95 -19.79
N THR A 217 15.44 -6.67 -20.17
CA THR A 217 15.15 -6.20 -21.53
C THR A 217 16.18 -6.76 -22.53
N ASN A 218 17.47 -6.72 -22.18
CA ASN A 218 18.55 -7.25 -23.01
C ASN A 218 18.48 -8.78 -23.16
N ALA A 219 18.01 -9.48 -22.13
CA ALA A 219 17.71 -10.92 -22.20
C ALA A 219 16.48 -11.23 -23.08
N GLY A 220 15.72 -10.22 -23.49
CA GLY A 220 14.48 -10.39 -24.26
C GLY A 220 13.34 -11.00 -23.43
N ILE A 221 13.35 -10.77 -22.11
CA ILE A 221 12.24 -11.10 -21.22
C ILE A 221 11.08 -10.13 -21.50
N ARG A 222 9.87 -10.67 -21.55
CA ARG A 222 8.66 -9.84 -21.73
C ARG A 222 8.28 -9.23 -20.39
N ALA A 223 8.72 -8.00 -20.17
CA ALA A 223 8.38 -7.20 -19.00
C ALA A 223 7.64 -5.92 -19.42
N PRO A 224 6.78 -5.34 -18.57
CA PRO A 224 6.15 -4.04 -18.83
C PRO A 224 7.23 -2.98 -19.04
N LYS A 225 7.02 -2.02 -19.95
CA LYS A 225 8.02 -0.96 -20.13
C LYS A 225 8.11 -0.04 -18.92
N MET A 226 9.32 0.38 -18.59
CA MET A 226 9.55 1.49 -17.67
C MET A 226 9.25 2.80 -18.42
N LEU A 227 8.28 3.56 -17.91
CA LEU A 227 7.77 4.80 -18.53
C LEU A 227 8.43 6.06 -17.97
N ALA A 228 8.76 6.06 -16.67
CA ALA A 228 9.45 7.16 -16.01
C ALA A 228 10.22 6.66 -14.78
N ILE A 229 11.28 7.39 -14.43
CA ILE A 229 12.09 7.17 -13.23
C ILE A 229 12.37 8.54 -12.60
N ASP A 230 11.96 8.71 -11.36
CA ASP A 230 12.15 9.92 -10.57
C ASP A 230 13.14 9.59 -9.45
N GLU A 231 14.41 9.87 -9.71
CA GLU A 231 15.52 9.53 -8.80
C GLU A 231 15.46 10.36 -7.51
N GLU A 232 14.88 11.56 -7.54
CA GLU A 232 14.77 12.46 -6.39
C GLU A 232 13.74 11.93 -5.38
N ASN A 233 12.58 11.50 -5.87
CA ASN A 233 11.48 11.01 -5.03
C ASN A 233 11.44 9.48 -4.92
N GLU A 234 12.43 8.79 -5.50
CA GLU A 234 12.56 7.35 -5.60
C GLU A 234 11.29 6.64 -6.12
N ARG A 235 10.76 7.13 -7.25
CA ARG A 235 9.55 6.60 -7.89
C ARG A 235 9.84 6.03 -9.28
N ILE A 236 9.16 4.94 -9.62
CA ILE A 236 9.20 4.34 -10.96
C ILE A 236 7.77 4.24 -11.49
N VAL A 237 7.54 4.64 -12.74
CA VAL A 237 6.27 4.40 -13.44
C VAL A 237 6.49 3.34 -14.50
N LYS A 238 5.64 2.32 -14.52
CA LYS A 238 5.70 1.15 -15.42
C LYS A 238 4.37 1.00 -16.17
N GLU A 239 4.39 0.36 -17.34
CA GLU A 239 3.16 -0.07 -18.01
C GLU A 239 2.33 -0.97 -17.07
N TYR A 240 1.02 -0.76 -17.03
CA TYR A 240 0.11 -1.68 -16.35
C TYR A 240 -0.28 -2.81 -17.28
N VAL A 241 0.00 -4.05 -16.86
CA VAL A 241 -0.44 -5.27 -17.55
C VAL A 241 -1.77 -5.67 -16.94
N ASP A 242 -2.86 -5.43 -17.68
CA ASP A 242 -4.21 -5.71 -17.20
C ASP A 242 -4.55 -7.19 -17.37
N GLY A 243 -4.48 -7.92 -16.25
CA GLY A 243 -4.57 -9.36 -16.27
C GLY A 243 -4.54 -9.99 -14.87
N LYS A 244 -4.93 -11.26 -14.78
CA LYS A 244 -4.76 -12.06 -13.57
C LYS A 244 -3.33 -12.56 -13.45
N THR A 245 -2.84 -12.70 -12.21
CA THR A 245 -1.56 -13.37 -11.98
C THR A 245 -1.70 -14.88 -12.16
N ILE A 246 -0.58 -15.59 -12.39
CA ILE A 246 -0.57 -17.07 -12.34
C ILE A 246 -1.04 -17.57 -10.96
N PHE A 247 -0.67 -16.83 -9.90
CA PHE A 247 -1.12 -17.14 -8.54
C PHE A 247 -2.65 -17.13 -8.41
N ASP A 248 -3.30 -16.08 -8.91
CA ASP A 248 -4.77 -15.94 -8.88
C ASP A 248 -5.45 -17.08 -9.64
N LEU A 249 -4.92 -17.43 -10.81
CA LEU A 249 -5.47 -18.53 -11.63
C LEU A 249 -5.38 -19.87 -10.91
N ILE A 250 -4.27 -20.17 -10.23
CA ILE A 250 -4.10 -21.40 -9.45
C ILE A 250 -5.05 -21.43 -8.25
N LEU A 251 -5.21 -20.29 -7.55
CA LEU A 251 -6.17 -20.16 -6.45
C LEU A 251 -7.61 -20.43 -6.89
N GLU A 252 -7.98 -19.95 -8.07
CA GLU A 252 -9.29 -20.17 -8.68
C GLU A 252 -9.49 -21.59 -9.25
N GLY A 253 -8.45 -22.43 -9.22
CA GLY A 253 -8.49 -23.79 -9.79
C GLY A 253 -8.40 -23.82 -11.32
N THR A 254 -7.98 -22.73 -11.95
CA THR A 254 -7.74 -22.66 -13.39
C THR A 254 -6.38 -23.28 -13.72
N SER A 255 -6.33 -24.18 -14.71
CA SER A 255 -5.06 -24.74 -15.17
C SER A 255 -4.19 -23.68 -15.85
N VAL A 256 -2.90 -23.68 -15.51
CA VAL A 256 -1.88 -22.78 -16.07
C VAL A 256 -0.91 -23.51 -17.00
N ASP A 257 -1.19 -24.77 -17.37
CA ASP A 257 -0.30 -25.64 -18.16
C ASP A 257 0.09 -25.02 -19.50
N GLN A 258 -0.85 -24.29 -20.13
CA GLN A 258 -0.62 -23.57 -21.39
C GLN A 258 0.47 -22.49 -21.30
N PHE A 259 0.79 -22.01 -20.09
CA PHE A 259 1.81 -20.98 -19.86
C PHE A 259 3.17 -21.56 -19.48
N LEU A 260 3.25 -22.86 -19.15
CA LEU A 260 4.50 -23.51 -18.76
C LEU A 260 5.57 -23.42 -19.86
N LEU A 261 5.18 -23.53 -21.13
CA LEU A 261 6.12 -23.35 -22.24
C LEU A 261 6.64 -21.91 -22.33
N GLN A 262 5.80 -20.91 -22.03
CA GLN A 262 6.21 -19.50 -22.06
C GLN A 262 7.21 -19.19 -20.94
N VAL A 263 6.95 -19.60 -19.70
CA VAL A 263 7.89 -19.40 -18.59
C VAL A 263 9.20 -20.16 -18.79
N ARG A 264 9.16 -21.39 -19.34
CA ARG A 264 10.38 -22.13 -19.70
C ARG A 264 11.19 -21.42 -20.78
N THR A 265 10.53 -20.80 -21.75
CA THR A 265 11.19 -19.99 -22.77
C THR A 265 11.83 -18.74 -22.17
N MET A 266 11.16 -18.09 -21.20
CA MET A 266 11.74 -16.98 -20.44
C MET A 266 12.94 -17.42 -19.59
N ALA A 267 12.82 -18.55 -18.89
CA ALA A 267 13.88 -19.12 -18.07
C ALA A 267 15.13 -19.43 -18.92
N LYS A 268 14.93 -19.98 -20.13
CA LYS A 268 16.02 -20.21 -21.07
C LYS A 268 16.70 -18.90 -21.49
N LYS A 269 15.93 -17.86 -21.82
CA LYS A 269 16.48 -16.55 -22.18
C LYS A 269 17.30 -15.93 -21.06
N ALA A 270 16.81 -15.99 -19.83
CA ALA A 270 17.55 -15.53 -18.65
C ALA A 270 18.84 -16.34 -18.46
N PHE A 271 18.76 -17.67 -18.56
CA PHE A 271 19.92 -18.55 -18.46
C PHE A 271 20.99 -18.26 -19.52
N ASP A 272 20.60 -18.02 -20.77
CA ASP A 272 21.54 -17.77 -21.89
C ASP A 272 22.41 -16.52 -21.67
N VAL A 273 21.99 -15.61 -20.77
CA VAL A 273 22.76 -14.44 -20.34
C VAL A 273 23.24 -14.50 -18.87
N GLY A 274 23.15 -15.69 -18.25
CA GLY A 274 23.66 -15.92 -16.90
C GLY A 274 22.78 -15.40 -15.77
N LEU A 275 21.46 -15.34 -15.96
CA LEU A 275 20.51 -14.79 -14.98
C LEU A 275 19.50 -15.81 -14.44
N ASN A 276 18.98 -15.53 -13.24
CA ASN A 276 17.67 -16.00 -12.76
C ASN A 276 16.71 -14.83 -12.62
N ILE A 277 15.43 -15.09 -12.92
CA ILE A 277 14.30 -14.23 -12.57
C ILE A 277 13.51 -14.90 -11.45
N ASP A 278 12.71 -14.14 -10.71
CA ASP A 278 11.87 -14.73 -9.66
C ASP A 278 10.68 -15.46 -10.27
N TYR A 279 10.71 -16.79 -10.19
CA TYR A 279 9.69 -17.68 -10.75
C TYR A 279 8.42 -17.79 -9.90
N PHE A 280 8.28 -17.01 -8.83
CA PHE A 280 7.08 -17.06 -8.00
C PHE A 280 5.83 -16.59 -8.77
N PRO A 281 4.67 -17.29 -8.67
CA PRO A 281 3.50 -17.05 -9.52
C PRO A 281 2.91 -15.63 -9.50
N THR A 282 3.11 -14.86 -8.43
CA THR A 282 2.60 -13.47 -8.33
C THR A 282 3.32 -12.52 -9.28
N ASN A 283 4.54 -12.87 -9.70
CA ASN A 283 5.36 -12.04 -10.59
C ASN A 283 5.00 -12.22 -12.07
N PHE A 284 4.01 -13.07 -12.36
CA PHE A 284 3.59 -13.38 -13.72
C PHE A 284 2.14 -13.04 -13.95
N VAL A 285 1.88 -12.14 -14.90
CA VAL A 285 0.53 -11.69 -15.28
C VAL A 285 0.19 -12.16 -16.69
N ILE A 286 -1.07 -12.55 -16.91
CA ILE A 286 -1.58 -12.95 -18.22
C ILE A 286 -2.37 -11.80 -18.86
N GLN A 287 -1.91 -11.34 -20.02
CA GLN A 287 -2.64 -10.39 -20.86
C GLN A 287 -2.63 -10.89 -22.31
N ASP A 288 -3.79 -10.95 -22.95
CA ASP A 288 -3.97 -11.41 -24.33
C ASP A 288 -3.33 -12.78 -24.63
N GLY A 289 -3.39 -13.70 -23.68
CA GLY A 289 -2.81 -15.05 -23.78
C GLY A 289 -1.28 -15.09 -23.68
N LEU A 290 -0.64 -13.96 -23.41
CA LEU A 290 0.80 -13.86 -23.22
C LEU A 290 1.15 -13.74 -21.74
N LEU A 291 2.23 -14.41 -21.35
CA LEU A 291 2.83 -14.32 -20.03
C LEU A 291 3.73 -13.08 -19.97
N TRP A 292 3.56 -12.25 -18.95
CA TRP A 292 4.38 -11.07 -18.64
C TRP A 292 5.06 -11.24 -17.30
N TYR A 293 6.36 -10.93 -17.22
CA TYR A 293 7.10 -10.86 -15.96
C TYR A 293 7.08 -9.41 -15.46
N VAL A 294 6.34 -9.15 -14.36
CA VAL A 294 6.02 -7.78 -13.92
C VAL A 294 6.97 -7.22 -12.86
N ASP A 295 7.83 -8.06 -12.30
CA ASP A 295 8.83 -7.64 -11.33
C ASP A 295 10.15 -7.27 -12.03
N TYR A 296 10.80 -6.19 -11.61
CA TYR A 296 12.11 -5.79 -12.17
C TYR A 296 13.22 -6.28 -11.26
N GLU A 297 13.26 -7.58 -11.02
CA GLU A 297 14.28 -8.23 -10.19
C GLU A 297 14.96 -9.34 -10.99
N CYS A 298 16.29 -9.34 -11.01
CA CYS A 298 17.03 -10.48 -11.54
C CYS A 298 18.37 -10.67 -10.83
N ASN A 299 18.73 -11.93 -10.64
CA ASN A 299 19.93 -12.32 -9.92
C ASN A 299 20.86 -13.09 -10.86
N ASP A 300 22.13 -13.23 -10.46
CA ASP A 300 23.05 -14.11 -11.17
C ASP A 300 22.54 -15.56 -11.14
N TYR A 301 22.80 -16.31 -12.21
CA TYR A 301 22.28 -17.66 -12.34
C TYR A 301 22.81 -18.60 -11.26
N MET A 302 21.88 -19.26 -10.58
CA MET A 302 22.11 -20.37 -9.66
C MET A 302 21.17 -21.50 -10.03
N ALA A 303 21.71 -22.71 -10.20
CA ALA A 303 20.90 -23.84 -10.67
C ALA A 303 19.75 -24.17 -9.71
N GLU A 304 19.95 -24.03 -8.41
CA GLU A 304 18.93 -24.29 -7.38
C GLU A 304 17.69 -23.39 -7.50
N TRP A 305 17.85 -22.14 -7.97
CA TRP A 305 16.78 -21.14 -8.10
C TRP A 305 16.16 -21.09 -9.50
N ASN A 306 16.51 -22.02 -10.39
CA ASN A 306 15.90 -22.07 -11.71
C ASN A 306 14.44 -22.58 -11.66
N PHE A 307 13.73 -22.42 -12.78
CA PHE A 307 12.32 -22.81 -12.85
C PHE A 307 12.08 -24.30 -12.56
N ASP A 308 12.96 -25.20 -13.00
CA ASP A 308 12.77 -26.64 -12.84
C ASP A 308 13.04 -27.14 -11.43
N ASN A 309 14.00 -26.54 -10.73
CA ASN A 309 14.40 -26.96 -9.39
C ASN A 309 13.55 -26.31 -8.31
N TRP A 310 13.12 -25.06 -8.51
CA TRP A 310 12.38 -24.28 -7.52
C TRP A 310 11.03 -23.77 -8.03
N GLY A 311 11.01 -23.03 -9.14
CA GLY A 311 9.81 -22.31 -9.60
C GLY A 311 8.58 -23.20 -9.82
N ILE A 312 8.75 -24.35 -10.48
CA ILE A 312 7.68 -25.28 -10.86
C ILE A 312 6.85 -25.75 -9.66
N ARG A 313 7.44 -25.76 -8.45
CA ARG A 313 6.75 -26.13 -7.22
C ARG A 313 5.58 -25.23 -6.91
N TYR A 314 5.58 -23.98 -7.37
CA TYR A 314 4.50 -23.02 -7.09
C TYR A 314 3.53 -22.83 -8.26
N TRP A 315 3.76 -23.48 -9.41
CA TRP A 315 2.93 -23.32 -10.62
C TRP A 315 1.75 -24.30 -10.70
N SER A 316 1.42 -24.94 -9.58
CA SER A 316 0.22 -25.76 -9.37
C SER A 316 -0.05 -25.88 -7.86
N ARG A 317 -1.16 -26.51 -7.45
CA ARG A 317 -1.49 -26.75 -6.02
C ARG A 317 -0.67 -27.90 -5.42
N THR A 318 0.65 -27.74 -5.40
CA THR A 318 1.58 -28.66 -4.73
C THR A 318 1.50 -28.52 -3.20
N PRO A 319 2.07 -29.46 -2.43
CA PRO A 319 2.21 -29.31 -0.98
C PRO A 319 2.91 -27.99 -0.57
N GLU A 320 3.95 -27.58 -1.29
CA GLU A 320 4.69 -26.34 -1.02
C GLU A 320 3.84 -25.07 -1.25
N PHE A 321 3.00 -25.08 -2.29
CA PHE A 321 2.05 -23.98 -2.53
C PHE A 321 1.01 -23.90 -1.40
N GLU A 322 0.45 -25.05 -0.98
CA GLU A 322 -0.52 -25.09 0.12
C GLU A 322 0.09 -24.70 1.47
N GLU A 323 1.36 -25.04 1.71
CA GLU A 323 2.10 -24.60 2.89
C GLU A 323 2.31 -23.08 2.87
N TYR A 324 2.68 -22.52 1.72
CA TYR A 324 2.79 -21.08 1.55
C TYR A 324 1.47 -20.36 1.90
N LEU A 325 0.33 -20.83 1.40
CA LEU A 325 -0.98 -20.25 1.71
C LEU A 325 -1.30 -20.24 3.21
N LYS A 326 -0.86 -21.25 3.96
CA LYS A 326 -1.07 -21.34 5.41
C LYS A 326 -0.16 -20.40 6.20
N SER A 327 1.01 -20.06 5.65
CA SER A 327 2.02 -19.25 6.33
C SER A 327 1.69 -17.75 6.39
N GLY A 328 0.65 -17.28 5.67
CA GLY A 328 0.13 -15.91 5.79
C GLY A 328 1.09 -14.79 5.37
N THR A 329 2.18 -15.11 4.65
CA THR A 329 3.06 -14.09 4.07
C THR A 329 2.45 -13.52 2.80
N SER A 330 1.50 -12.60 2.98
CA SER A 330 0.92 -11.75 1.93
C SER A 330 0.67 -10.34 2.45
#